data_AF-A0AA36GMU8-F1
#
_entry.id   AF-A0AA36GMU8-F1
#
_cell.length_a   1.000
_cell.length_b   1.000
_cell.length_c   1.000
_cell.angle_alpha   90.00
_cell.angle_beta   90.00
_cell.angle_gamma   90.00
#
_symmetry.space_group_name_H-M   'P 1'
#
loop_
_entity.id
_entity.type
_entity.pdbx_description
1 polymer ?
#
loop_
_entity_poly.entity_id
_entity_poly.type
_entity_poly.pdbx_seq_one_letter_code
_entity_poly.pdbx_strand_id
1 'polypeptide(L)'
;MELLKPFMQKVHEVCLIRGRDVFVSKYSSLLKHLRDLPETRLVAYLENSWSHRIKEWAAFGRVHACVSTSMLCERFHKRLKHDILQGKPNVRIDSLVHLLIALTVETEEEREILKERGVLEGRYRLQQHHRWHKAAVDKYATQQD
;
A
#
# COMPACT_ATOMS: atom_id res chain seq x y z
N MET A 1 -5.18 -25.45 -5.27
CA MET A 1 -5.01 -23.98 -5.35
C MET A 1 -6.35 -23.19 -5.38
N GLU A 2 -7.53 -23.84 -5.33
CA GLU A 2 -8.82 -23.12 -5.40
C GLU A 2 -9.33 -22.56 -4.06
N LEU A 3 -8.93 -23.13 -2.93
CA LEU A 3 -9.35 -22.69 -1.58
C LEU A 3 -8.77 -21.33 -1.14
N LEU A 4 -7.72 -20.85 -1.81
CA LEU A 4 -7.08 -19.58 -1.47
C LEU A 4 -7.91 -18.37 -1.91
N LYS A 5 -8.63 -18.46 -3.05
CA LYS A 5 -9.41 -17.34 -3.59
C LYS A 5 -10.56 -16.91 -2.68
N PRO A 6 -11.42 -17.82 -2.17
CA PRO A 6 -12.50 -17.46 -1.26
C PRO A 6 -11.99 -16.87 0.05
N PHE A 7 -10.88 -17.42 0.58
CA PHE A 7 -10.25 -16.89 1.78
C PHE A 7 -9.72 -15.46 1.57
N MET A 8 -8.98 -15.22 0.48
CA MET A 8 -8.45 -13.90 0.16
C MET A 8 -9.57 -12.87 -0.09
N GLN A 9 -10.67 -13.28 -0.71
CA GLN A 9 -11.87 -12.44 -0.86
C GLN A 9 -12.43 -12.05 0.51
N LYS A 10 -12.55 -13.00 1.44
CA LYS A 10 -13.07 -12.74 2.78
C LYS A 10 -12.17 -11.84 3.60
N VAL A 11 -10.84 -12.00 3.52
CA VAL A 11 -9.88 -11.09 4.15
C VAL A 11 -10.02 -9.68 3.56
N HIS A 12 -10.12 -9.58 2.23
CA HIS A 12 -10.28 -8.31 1.53
C HIS A 12 -11.58 -7.59 1.95
N GLU A 13 -12.70 -8.31 2.03
CA GLU A 13 -13.97 -7.77 2.52
C GLU A 13 -13.85 -7.19 3.93
N VAL A 14 -13.19 -7.91 4.86
CA VAL A 14 -12.96 -7.41 6.22
C VAL A 14 -12.13 -6.13 6.21
N CYS A 15 -11.06 -6.09 5.42
CA CYS A 15 -10.18 -4.92 5.31
C CYS A 15 -10.87 -3.67 4.75
N LEU A 16 -11.94 -3.83 3.96
CA LEU A 16 -12.72 -2.73 3.38
C LEU A 16 -13.83 -2.18 4.29
N ILE A 17 -14.10 -2.81 5.44
CA ILE A 17 -15.14 -2.35 6.37
C ILE A 17 -14.78 -0.97 6.92
N ARG A 18 -15.71 -0.02 6.75
CA ARG A 18 -15.58 1.38 7.20
C ARG A 18 -16.13 1.65 8.60
N GLY A 19 -16.93 0.75 9.16
CA GLY A 19 -17.43 0.84 10.53
C GLY A 19 -16.44 0.21 11.50
N ARG A 20 -15.95 0.97 12.49
CA ARG A 20 -14.96 0.50 13.47
C ARG A 20 -15.41 -0.77 14.20
N ASP A 21 -16.61 -0.76 14.77
CA ASP A 21 -17.08 -1.87 15.62
C ASP A 21 -17.34 -3.13 14.80
N VAL A 22 -17.90 -2.95 13.59
CA VAL A 22 -18.12 -4.04 12.63
C VAL A 22 -16.77 -4.61 12.16
N PHE A 23 -15.78 -3.77 11.89
CA PHE A 23 -14.44 -4.20 11.51
C PHE A 23 -13.79 -5.02 12.63
N VAL A 24 -13.78 -4.51 13.86
CA VAL A 24 -13.14 -5.18 15.01
C VAL A 24 -13.79 -6.55 15.23
N SER A 25 -15.12 -6.62 15.22
CA SER A 25 -15.86 -7.88 15.35
C SER A 25 -15.46 -8.89 14.26
N LYS A 26 -15.49 -8.48 12.99
CA LYS A 26 -15.17 -9.35 11.85
C LYS A 26 -13.69 -9.75 11.81
N TYR A 27 -12.78 -8.85 12.20
CA TYR A 27 -11.35 -9.12 12.31
C TYR A 27 -11.04 -10.12 13.42
N SER A 28 -11.67 -9.99 14.59
CA SER A 28 -11.56 -11.00 15.65
C SER A 28 -12.11 -12.36 15.22
N SER A 29 -13.22 -12.41 14.48
CA SER A 29 -13.73 -13.66 13.91
C SER A 29 -12.76 -14.27 12.89
N LEU A 30 -12.11 -13.44 12.07
CA LEU A 30 -11.09 -13.89 11.12
C LEU A 30 -9.88 -14.48 11.84
N LEU A 31 -9.37 -13.83 12.88
CA LEU A 31 -8.25 -14.35 13.69
C LEU A 31 -8.61 -15.68 14.37
N LYS A 32 -9.82 -15.81 14.92
CA LYS A 32 -10.30 -17.09 15.48
C LYS A 32 -10.31 -18.19 14.42
N HIS A 33 -10.89 -17.91 13.25
CA HIS A 33 -10.93 -18.86 12.14
C HIS A 33 -9.52 -19.27 11.68
N LEU A 34 -8.57 -18.34 11.65
CA LEU A 34 -7.17 -18.62 11.30
C LEU A 34 -6.44 -19.45 12.37
N ARG A 35 -6.85 -19.39 13.64
CA ARG A 35 -6.32 -20.26 14.70
C ARG A 35 -6.85 -21.69 14.61
N ASP A 36 -8.07 -21.85 14.13
CA ASP A 36 -8.67 -23.18 13.91
C ASP A 36 -8.02 -23.90 12.72
N LEU A 37 -7.36 -23.15 11.83
CA LEU A 37 -6.50 -23.66 10.77
C LEU A 37 -5.06 -23.86 11.30
N PRO A 38 -4.24 -24.71 10.64
CA PRO A 38 -2.81 -24.87 10.98
C PRO A 38 -1.94 -23.62 10.67
N GLU A 39 -2.56 -22.45 10.53
CA GLU A 39 -1.94 -21.17 10.14
C GLU A 39 -1.49 -20.34 11.35
N THR A 40 -0.98 -21.00 12.40
CA THR A 40 -0.62 -20.36 13.68
C THR A 40 0.42 -19.24 13.52
N ARG A 41 1.34 -19.38 12.55
CA ARG A 41 2.36 -18.35 12.25
C ARG A 41 1.74 -17.07 11.70
N LEU A 42 0.73 -17.19 10.85
CA LEU A 42 0.05 -16.04 10.27
C LEU A 42 -0.75 -15.27 11.32
N VAL A 43 -1.43 -15.98 12.22
CA VAL A 43 -2.13 -15.37 13.36
C VAL A 43 -1.16 -14.61 14.24
N ALA A 44 -0.06 -15.24 14.66
CA ALA A 44 0.94 -14.59 15.51
C ALA A 44 1.54 -13.34 14.84
N TYR A 45 1.79 -13.40 13.53
CA TYR A 45 2.24 -12.24 12.77
C TYR A 45 1.24 -11.10 12.78
N LEU A 46 -0.05 -11.38 12.52
CA LEU A 46 -1.12 -10.37 12.51
C LEU A 46 -1.34 -9.75 13.90
N GLU A 47 -1.28 -10.56 14.95
CA GLU A 47 -1.47 -10.10 16.34
C GLU A 47 -0.32 -9.19 16.78
N ASN A 48 0.92 -9.66 16.61
CA ASN A 48 2.09 -8.93 17.06
C ASN A 48 2.36 -7.68 16.21
N SER A 49 2.16 -7.77 14.90
CA SER A 49 2.59 -6.72 13.96
C SER A 49 1.49 -5.74 13.57
N TRP A 50 0.21 -6.10 13.68
CA TRP A 50 -0.88 -5.33 13.06
C TRP A 50 -2.09 -5.06 13.95
N SER A 51 -2.40 -5.95 14.90
CA SER A 51 -3.63 -5.86 15.71
C SER A 51 -3.66 -4.66 16.66
N HIS A 52 -2.51 -4.23 17.19
CA HIS A 52 -2.43 -3.06 18.07
C HIS A 52 -2.60 -1.73 17.33
N ARG A 53 -2.43 -1.73 16.00
CA ARG A 53 -2.43 -0.53 15.15
C ARG A 53 -3.46 -0.56 14.02
N ILE A 54 -4.61 -1.19 14.28
CA ILE A 54 -5.70 -1.31 13.30
C ILE A 54 -6.14 0.01 12.67
N LYS A 55 -6.00 1.14 13.39
CA LYS A 55 -6.32 2.48 12.86
C LYS A 55 -5.39 2.92 11.72
N GLU A 56 -4.17 2.40 11.65
CA GLU A 56 -3.17 2.83 10.66
C GLU A 56 -3.42 2.21 9.28
N TRP A 57 -3.99 1.00 9.24
CA TRP A 57 -4.09 0.22 8.00
C TRP A 57 -5.51 -0.12 7.57
N ALA A 58 -6.48 -0.22 8.49
CA ALA A 58 -7.85 -0.58 8.15
C ALA A 58 -8.59 0.57 7.44
N ALA A 59 -9.55 0.23 6.57
CA ALA A 59 -10.29 1.22 5.79
C ALA A 59 -11.02 2.27 6.65
N PHE A 60 -11.53 1.89 7.83
CA PHE A 60 -12.18 2.82 8.77
C PHE A 60 -11.22 3.87 9.35
N GLY A 61 -9.96 3.51 9.58
CA GLY A 61 -8.94 4.44 10.08
C GLY A 61 -8.30 5.26 8.96
N ARG A 62 -8.35 4.73 7.73
CA ARG A 62 -7.84 5.34 6.50
C ARG A 62 -8.88 6.12 5.70
N VAL A 63 -10.01 6.52 6.29
CA VAL A 63 -11.05 7.31 5.60
C VAL A 63 -10.51 8.63 5.02
N HIS A 64 -9.39 9.10 5.54
CA HIS A 64 -8.70 10.32 5.10
C HIS A 64 -7.37 10.05 4.39
N ALA A 65 -7.00 8.77 4.19
CA ALA A 65 -5.84 8.43 3.41
C ALA A 65 -6.11 8.79 1.94
N CYS A 66 -5.54 9.90 1.51
CA CYS A 66 -5.54 10.37 0.14
C CYS A 66 -4.93 9.34 -0.82
N VAL A 67 -3.86 8.65 -0.43
CA VAL A 67 -3.15 7.73 -1.32
C VAL A 67 -3.51 6.28 -0.96
N SER A 68 -3.87 5.48 -1.97
CA SER A 68 -3.85 4.02 -1.88
C SER A 68 -2.40 3.53 -1.87
N THR A 69 -1.70 3.81 -0.76
CA THR A 69 -0.26 3.58 -0.55
C THR A 69 0.20 2.17 -0.91
N SER A 70 -0.65 1.15 -0.74
CA SER A 70 -0.35 -0.23 -1.16
C SER A 70 -0.03 -0.32 -2.65
N MET A 71 -0.82 0.32 -3.52
CA MET A 71 -0.60 0.26 -4.97
C MET A 71 0.66 1.00 -5.41
N LEU A 72 0.99 2.13 -4.75
CA LEU A 72 2.18 2.89 -5.07
C LEU A 72 3.44 2.11 -4.65
N CYS A 73 3.45 1.59 -3.43
CA CYS A 73 4.54 0.78 -2.89
C CYS A 73 4.72 -0.53 -3.67
N GLU A 74 3.63 -1.23 -4.02
CA GLU A 74 3.69 -2.45 -4.82
C GLU A 74 4.22 -2.19 -6.23
N ARG A 75 3.78 -1.10 -6.89
CA ARG A 75 4.29 -0.72 -8.21
C ARG A 75 5.77 -0.37 -8.14
N PHE A 76 6.17 0.41 -7.15
CA PHE A 76 7.57 0.79 -6.96
C PHE A 76 8.43 -0.44 -6.65
N HIS A 77 7.98 -1.31 -5.75
CA HIS A 77 8.67 -2.56 -5.43
C HIS A 77 8.80 -3.48 -6.65
N LYS A 78 7.76 -3.57 -7.49
CA LYS A 78 7.81 -4.33 -8.74
C LYS A 78 8.82 -3.74 -9.73
N ARG A 79 8.81 -2.42 -9.94
CA ARG A 79 9.79 -1.71 -10.80
C ARG A 79 11.21 -1.96 -10.30
N LEU A 80 11.43 -1.79 -8.99
CA LEU A 80 12.72 -2.04 -8.36
C LEU A 80 13.19 -3.48 -8.57
N LYS A 81 12.34 -4.48 -8.27
CA LYS A 81 12.72 -5.88 -8.34
C LYS A 81 12.94 -6.39 -9.77
N HIS A 82 12.05 -6.03 -10.70
CA HIS A 82 12.01 -6.64 -12.03
C HIS A 82 12.69 -5.79 -13.09
N ASP A 83 12.46 -4.48 -13.09
CA ASP A 83 12.95 -3.61 -14.15
C ASP A 83 14.39 -3.18 -13.86
N ILE A 84 14.68 -2.87 -12.59
CA ILE A 84 15.98 -2.30 -12.18
C ILE A 84 16.96 -3.38 -11.71
N LEU A 85 16.55 -4.23 -10.75
CA LEU A 85 17.41 -5.28 -10.22
C LEU A 85 17.41 -6.56 -11.07
N GLN A 86 16.54 -6.63 -12.09
CA GLN A 86 16.42 -7.77 -13.01
C GLN A 86 16.29 -9.12 -12.29
N GLY A 87 15.66 -9.14 -11.11
CA GLY A 87 15.50 -10.33 -10.29
C GLY A 87 16.76 -10.84 -9.56
N LYS A 88 17.87 -10.09 -9.55
CA LYS A 88 19.10 -10.48 -8.84
C LYS A 88 18.88 -10.48 -7.31
N PRO A 89 19.00 -11.62 -6.62
CA PRO A 89 18.56 -11.73 -5.22
C PRO A 89 19.55 -11.19 -4.17
N ASN A 90 20.78 -10.79 -4.53
CA ASN A 90 21.83 -10.41 -3.57
C ASN A 90 22.57 -9.13 -4.00
N VAL A 91 21.85 -8.01 -4.05
CA VAL A 91 22.47 -6.70 -4.27
C VAL A 91 23.09 -6.24 -2.95
N ARG A 92 24.36 -5.82 -2.97
CA ARG A 92 24.99 -5.21 -1.81
C ARG A 92 24.18 -4.00 -1.34
N ILE A 93 24.06 -3.83 -0.01
CA ILE A 93 23.31 -2.73 0.59
C ILE A 93 23.78 -1.37 0.07
N ASP A 94 25.09 -1.16 -0.02
CA ASP A 94 25.66 0.12 -0.53
C ASP A 94 25.22 0.41 -1.97
N SER A 95 25.24 -0.61 -2.82
CA SER A 95 24.79 -0.51 -4.22
C SER A 95 23.29 -0.25 -4.29
N LEU A 96 22.50 -0.87 -3.41
CA LEU A 96 21.06 -0.62 -3.32
C LEU A 96 20.77 0.82 -2.87
N VAL A 97 21.49 1.33 -1.86
CA VAL A 97 21.34 2.71 -1.37
C VAL A 97 21.68 3.71 -2.47
N HIS A 98 22.81 3.51 -3.16
CA HIS A 98 23.21 4.37 -4.27
C HIS A 98 22.16 4.37 -5.40
N LEU A 99 21.66 3.18 -5.73
CA LEU A 99 20.62 3.00 -6.74
C LEU A 99 19.31 3.68 -6.35
N LEU A 100 18.88 3.58 -5.09
CA LEU A 100 17.67 4.25 -4.59
C LEU A 100 17.81 5.77 -4.65
N ILE A 101 18.98 6.31 -4.32
CA ILE A 101 19.26 7.76 -4.42
C ILE A 101 19.16 8.21 -5.87
N ALA A 102 19.85 7.53 -6.80
CA ALA A 102 19.81 7.86 -8.22
C ALA A 102 18.38 7.78 -8.79
N LEU A 103 17.63 6.75 -8.40
CA LEU A 103 16.25 6.55 -8.86
C LEU A 103 15.31 7.68 -8.50
N THR A 104 15.51 8.33 -7.35
CA THR A 104 14.67 9.47 -6.99
C THR A 104 14.85 10.64 -7.95
N VAL A 105 16.10 10.90 -8.36
CA VAL A 105 16.42 11.95 -9.33
C VAL A 105 15.85 11.61 -10.70
N GLU A 106 16.13 10.39 -11.20
CA GLU A 106 15.63 9.93 -12.51
C GLU A 106 14.09 9.94 -12.58
N THR A 107 13.41 9.60 -11.49
CA THR A 107 11.93 9.59 -11.45
C THR A 107 11.34 10.99 -11.52
N GLU A 108 11.97 11.98 -10.88
CA GLU A 108 11.54 13.38 -10.97
C GLU A 108 11.84 13.97 -12.36
N GLU A 109 12.98 13.63 -12.97
CA GLU A 109 13.29 14.01 -14.35
C GLU A 109 12.28 13.42 -15.34
N GLU A 110 11.97 12.11 -15.24
CA GLU A 110 10.90 11.47 -16.01
C GLU A 110 9.56 12.20 -15.83
N ARG A 111 9.25 12.63 -14.61
CA ARG A 111 8.00 13.34 -14.27
C ARG A 111 7.94 14.71 -14.94
N GLU A 112 9.00 15.51 -14.88
CA GLU A 112 9.06 16.82 -15.54
C GLU A 112 9.00 16.67 -17.07
N ILE A 113 9.70 15.69 -17.65
CA ILE A 113 9.60 15.40 -19.10
C ILE A 113 8.16 15.04 -19.50
N LEU A 114 7.47 14.21 -18.72
CA LEU A 114 6.07 13.84 -18.98
C LEU A 114 5.11 15.03 -18.81
N LYS A 115 5.43 15.97 -17.91
CA LYS A 115 4.69 17.21 -17.68
C LYS A 115 4.82 18.15 -18.87
N GLU A 116 6.05 18.39 -19.31
CA GLU A 116 6.34 19.22 -20.48
C GLU A 116 5.69 18.67 -21.75
N ARG A 117 5.64 17.34 -21.90
CA ARG A 117 4.96 16.67 -23.02
C ARG A 117 3.42 16.67 -22.92
N GLY A 118 2.84 17.15 -21.81
CA GLY A 118 1.39 17.11 -21.58
C GLY A 118 0.81 15.71 -21.40
N VAL A 119 1.65 14.68 -21.20
CA VAL A 119 1.22 13.26 -21.15
C VAL A 119 0.80 12.85 -19.75
N LEU A 120 1.09 13.65 -18.72
CA LEU A 120 0.65 13.38 -17.34
C LEU A 120 -0.87 13.20 -17.22
N GLU A 121 -1.64 13.90 -18.05
CA GLU A 121 -3.10 13.89 -18.01
C GLU A 121 -3.71 12.70 -18.77
N GLY A 122 -3.01 12.10 -19.74
CA GLY A 122 -3.57 11.01 -20.55
C GLY A 122 -3.81 9.70 -19.79
N ARG A 123 -3.24 9.53 -18.59
CA ARG A 123 -3.40 8.33 -17.77
C ARG A 123 -4.43 8.57 -16.67
N TYR A 124 -5.66 8.12 -16.89
CA TYR A 124 -6.77 8.21 -15.93
C TYR A 124 -6.38 7.89 -14.47
N ARG A 125 -5.57 6.85 -14.25
CA ARG A 125 -5.11 6.46 -12.91
C ARG A 125 -4.13 7.46 -12.27
N LEU A 126 -3.29 8.12 -13.08
CA LEU A 126 -2.35 9.14 -12.61
C LEU A 126 -3.09 10.45 -12.30
N GLN A 127 -4.09 10.81 -13.11
CA GLN A 127 -4.99 11.92 -12.80
C GLN A 127 -5.73 11.73 -11.47
N GLN A 128 -6.25 10.52 -11.21
CA GLN A 128 -6.81 10.20 -9.90
C GLN A 128 -5.78 10.44 -8.81
N HIS A 129 -4.57 9.88 -8.93
CA HIS A 129 -3.51 10.07 -7.94
C HIS A 129 -3.18 11.54 -7.68
N HIS A 130 -3.05 12.37 -8.72
CA HIS A 130 -2.84 13.82 -8.57
C HIS A 130 -4.01 14.50 -7.86
N ARG A 131 -5.25 14.14 -8.18
CA ARG A 131 -6.44 14.65 -7.51
C ARG A 131 -6.43 14.32 -6.02
N TRP A 132 -6.10 13.08 -5.67
CA TRP A 132 -6.03 12.67 -4.27
C TRP A 132 -4.85 13.31 -3.53
N HIS A 133 -3.68 13.41 -4.16
CA HIS A 133 -2.52 14.09 -3.60
C HIS A 133 -2.82 15.57 -3.32
N LYS A 134 -3.43 16.28 -4.28
CA LYS A 134 -3.87 17.66 -4.09
C LYS A 134 -4.86 17.78 -2.93
N ALA A 135 -5.87 16.91 -2.88
CA ALA A 135 -6.82 16.88 -1.76
C ALA A 135 -6.16 16.60 -0.40
N ALA A 136 -5.04 15.86 -0.38
CA ALA A 136 -4.25 15.65 0.83
C ALA A 136 -3.55 16.94 1.27
N VAL A 137 -2.83 17.57 0.35
CA VAL A 137 -2.08 18.80 0.60
C VAL A 137 -3.03 19.87 1.12
N ASP A 138 -4.17 20.06 0.45
CA ASP A 138 -5.19 21.04 0.86
C ASP A 138 -5.73 20.73 2.27
N LYS A 139 -6.02 19.47 2.57
CA LYS A 139 -6.56 19.05 3.87
C LYS A 139 -5.57 19.24 5.02
N TYR A 140 -4.30 18.87 4.82
CA TYR A 140 -3.29 18.96 5.86
C TYR A 140 -2.67 20.35 5.98
N ALA A 141 -2.74 21.19 4.94
CA ALA A 141 -2.39 22.61 5.02
C ALA A 141 -3.34 23.38 5.96
N THR A 142 -4.63 23.02 5.99
CA THR A 142 -5.63 23.63 6.89
C THR A 142 -5.61 23.10 8.34
N GLN A 143 -4.77 22.11 8.67
CA GLN A 143 -4.69 21.50 10.01
C GLN A 143 -3.43 21.92 10.79
N GLN A 144 -2.69 22.93 10.31
CA GLN A 144 -1.48 23.47 10.96
C GLN A 144 -1.71 24.72 11.82
N ASP A 145 -2.96 25.12 12.05
CA ASP A 145 -3.38 26.09 13.09
C ASP A 145 -4.10 25.38 14.24
#